data_AF-A0A928EAI2-F1
#
_entry.id   AF-A0A928EAI2-F1
#
_cell.length_a   1.000
_cell.length_b   1.000
_cell.length_c   1.000
_cell.angle_alpha   90.00
_cell.angle_beta   90.00
_cell.angle_gamma   90.00
#
_symmetry.space_group_name_H-M   'P 1'
#
loop_
_entity.id
_entity.type
_entity.pdbx_description
1 polymer ?
#
loop_
_entity_poly.entity_id
_entity_poly.type
_entity_poly.pdbx_seq_one_letter_code
_entity_poly.pdbx_strand_id
1 'polypeptide(L)'
;MKGILVNYEYCTNCHSCEVACKKYLELPKGEFGIKVSEVGPFEYSAAEKGPGKWEWCFIPALTKACNMCEDRVAKGKFPMCVQHCQAWCMYYGEVEDLVKKIDGKTRWALLTTAEQA
;
A
#
# COMPACT_ATOMS: atom_id res chain seq x y z
N MET A 1 6.39 -8.68 -14.35
CA MET A 1 5.45 -8.95 -13.23
C MET A 1 4.99 -7.60 -12.69
N LYS A 2 3.68 -7.40 -12.52
CA LYS A 2 3.13 -6.14 -12.00
C LYS A 2 3.16 -6.11 -10.48
N GLY A 3 3.35 -4.92 -9.92
CA GLY A 3 3.32 -4.70 -8.47
C GLY A 3 2.76 -3.33 -8.10
N ILE A 4 2.52 -3.15 -6.81
CA ILE A 4 2.20 -1.86 -6.20
C ILE A 4 3.31 -1.52 -5.21
N LEU A 5 4.00 -0.41 -5.43
CA LEU A 5 4.99 0.12 -4.51
C LEU A 5 4.35 1.18 -3.63
N VAL A 6 4.57 1.11 -2.33
CA VAL A 6 4.06 2.07 -1.35
C VAL A 6 5.22 2.66 -0.57
N ASN A 7 5.35 3.98 -0.57
CA ASN A 7 6.15 4.70 0.41
C ASN A 7 5.31 4.92 1.66
N TYR A 8 5.42 4.01 2.62
CA TYR A 8 4.56 4.05 3.80
C TYR A 8 5.04 5.04 4.86
N GLU A 9 6.21 5.67 4.67
CA GLU A 9 6.62 6.84 5.46
C GLU A 9 5.63 7.99 5.33
N TYR A 10 5.03 8.14 4.14
CA TYR A 10 4.06 9.19 3.85
C TYR A 10 2.60 8.72 3.96
N CYS A 11 2.34 7.49 4.40
CA CYS A 11 0.97 7.02 4.56
C CYS A 11 0.28 7.76 5.71
N THR A 12 -0.85 8.41 5.42
CA THR A 12 -1.61 9.24 6.38
C THR A 12 -2.78 8.52 7.05
N ASN A 13 -2.89 7.20 6.87
CA ASN A 13 -4.02 6.39 7.37
C ASN A 13 -5.43 6.91 7.01
N CYS A 14 -5.59 7.53 5.83
CA CYS A 14 -6.89 8.10 5.42
C CYS A 14 -7.93 7.07 4.93
N HIS A 15 -7.59 5.78 4.85
CA HIS A 15 -8.41 4.67 4.35
C HIS A 15 -9.05 4.84 2.95
N SER A 16 -8.66 5.87 2.18
CA SER A 16 -9.21 6.14 0.85
C SER A 16 -8.96 4.99 -0.13
N CYS A 17 -7.80 4.34 -0.03
CA CYS A 17 -7.46 3.17 -0.83
C CYS A 17 -8.39 1.97 -0.54
N GLU A 18 -8.80 1.77 0.71
CA GLU A 18 -9.71 0.69 1.11
C GLU A 18 -11.10 0.91 0.53
N VAL A 19 -11.67 2.10 0.73
CA VAL A 19 -13.02 2.45 0.27
C VAL A 19 -13.10 2.42 -1.25
N ALA A 20 -12.11 2.98 -1.94
CA ALA A 20 -12.04 3.01 -3.40
C ALA A 20 -11.93 1.61 -4.00
N CYS A 21 -11.06 0.76 -3.45
CA CYS A 21 -10.89 -0.62 -3.91
C CYS A 21 -12.14 -1.44 -3.66
N LYS A 22 -12.70 -1.35 -2.45
CA LYS A 22 -13.93 -2.04 -2.07
C LYS A 22 -15.11 -1.67 -2.96
N LYS A 23 -15.32 -0.38 -3.21
CA LYS A 23 -16.44 0.08 -4.04
C LYS A 23 -16.30 -0.40 -5.48
N TYR A 24 -15.06 -0.46 -5.99
CA TYR A 24 -14.78 -0.91 -7.35
C TYR A 24 -14.96 -2.41 -7.54
N LEU A 25 -14.51 -3.21 -6.58
CA LEU A 25 -14.66 -4.67 -6.58
C LEU A 25 -16.01 -5.14 -6.04
N GLU A 26 -16.88 -4.20 -5.65
CA GLU A 26 -18.20 -4.47 -5.06
C GLU A 26 -18.17 -5.44 -3.87
N LEU A 27 -17.09 -5.39 -3.08
CA LEU A 27 -16.91 -6.31 -1.95
C LEU A 27 -17.93 -6.03 -0.83
N PRO A 28 -18.45 -7.08 -0.16
CA PRO A 28 -19.40 -6.94 0.93
C PRO A 28 -18.79 -6.33 2.20
N LYS A 29 -19.61 -6.06 3.22
CA LYS A 29 -19.15 -5.53 4.51
C LYS A 29 -18.15 -6.50 5.16
N GLY A 30 -17.02 -5.97 5.65
CA GLY A 30 -15.96 -6.78 6.27
C GLY A 30 -14.88 -7.28 5.32
N GLU A 31 -15.13 -7.25 4.01
CA GLU A 31 -14.13 -7.61 2.99
C GLU A 31 -13.40 -6.38 2.44
N PHE A 32 -12.14 -6.61 2.04
CA PHE A 32 -11.20 -5.59 1.57
C PHE A 32 -10.29 -6.20 0.50
N GLY A 33 -10.06 -5.52 -0.62
CA GLY A 33 -8.99 -5.87 -1.57
C GLY A 33 -7.62 -5.34 -1.14
N ILE A 34 -7.61 -4.22 -0.42
CA ILE A 34 -6.46 -3.63 0.27
C ILE A 34 -6.91 -3.18 1.65
N LYS A 35 -6.07 -3.42 2.66
CA LYS A 35 -6.34 -3.02 4.05
C LYS A 35 -5.11 -2.31 4.62
N VAL A 36 -5.31 -1.18 5.28
CA VAL A 36 -4.24 -0.49 6.02
C VAL A 36 -4.14 -1.13 7.39
N SER A 37 -2.94 -1.62 7.71
CA SER A 37 -2.56 -2.13 9.02
C SER A 37 -1.80 -1.05 9.78
N GLU A 38 -2.16 -0.87 11.04
CA GLU A 38 -1.49 0.06 11.95
C GLU A 38 -0.42 -0.70 12.75
N VAL A 39 0.80 -0.15 12.80
CA VAL A 39 1.91 -0.63 13.60
C VAL A 39 2.29 0.47 14.58
N GLY A 40 2.16 0.19 15.88
CA GLY A 40 2.28 1.21 16.92
C GLY A 40 0.91 1.65 17.46
N PRO A 41 0.87 2.64 18.36
CA PRO A 41 2.01 3.36 18.92
C PRO A 41 2.74 2.51 19.99
N PHE A 42 4.06 2.36 19.85
CA PHE A 42 4.91 1.83 20.94
C PHE A 42 6.26 2.55 20.97
N GLU A 43 6.82 2.71 22.16
CA GLU A 43 8.20 3.16 22.32
C GLU A 43 9.16 2.02 22.01
N TYR A 44 10.25 2.30 21.28
CA TYR A 44 11.26 1.31 20.97
C TYR A 44 12.63 1.75 21.48
N SER A 45 13.20 0.93 22.36
CA SER A 45 14.48 1.18 23.04
C SER A 45 15.71 0.84 22.20
N ALA A 46 15.52 0.19 21.05
CA ALA A 46 16.60 -0.36 20.21
C ALA A 46 17.28 0.68 19.29
N ALA A 47 16.78 1.91 19.19
CA ALA A 47 17.50 2.95 18.49
C ALA A 47 18.66 3.44 19.36
N GLU A 48 19.87 3.54 18.81
CA GLU A 48 21.05 4.18 19.43
C GLU A 48 20.83 5.64 19.88
N LYS A 49 19.61 6.18 19.78
CA LYS A 49 19.24 7.59 19.92
C LYS A 49 18.20 7.82 21.03
N GLY A 50 18.41 7.25 22.21
CA GLY A 50 17.81 7.68 23.49
C GLY A 50 16.30 7.46 23.68
N PRO A 51 15.77 7.75 24.89
CA PRO A 51 14.34 7.65 25.21
C PRO A 51 13.48 8.66 24.42
N GLY A 52 12.21 8.35 24.18
CA GLY A 52 11.26 9.22 23.50
C GLY A 52 11.07 8.96 22.00
N LYS A 53 11.49 7.80 21.49
CA LYS A 53 11.23 7.39 20.10
C LYS A 53 10.04 6.43 20.00
N TRP A 54 9.05 6.86 19.24
CA TRP A 54 7.81 6.14 19.02
C TRP A 54 7.77 5.57 17.62
N GLU A 55 7.40 4.30 17.50
CA GLU A 55 7.00 3.72 16.23
C GLU A 55 5.50 3.94 16.08
N TRP A 56 5.14 4.56 14.96
CA TRP A 56 3.77 4.67 14.51
C TRP A 56 3.77 4.76 12.99
N CYS A 57 3.39 3.69 12.32
CA CYS A 57 3.30 3.66 10.87
C CYS A 57 2.10 2.86 10.38
N PHE A 58 1.74 3.10 9.13
CA PHE A 58 0.55 2.54 8.50
C PHE A 58 0.94 1.88 7.20
N ILE A 59 0.73 0.57 7.11
CA ILE A 59 1.20 -0.24 5.99
C ILE A 59 -0.01 -0.84 5.27
N PRO A 60 -0.28 -0.44 4.02
CA PRO A 60 -1.28 -1.12 3.21
C PRO A 60 -0.84 -2.54 2.87
N ALA A 61 -1.72 -3.52 3.07
CA ALA A 61 -1.55 -4.91 2.67
C ALA A 61 -2.59 -5.26 1.60
N LEU A 62 -2.15 -5.90 0.51
CA LEU A 62 -3.05 -6.50 -0.47
C LEU A 62 -3.62 -7.80 0.08
N THR A 63 -4.91 -8.02 -0.10
CA THR A 63 -5.56 -9.29 0.25
C THR A 63 -5.69 -10.18 -0.99
N LYS A 64 -6.16 -11.42 -0.78
CA LYS A 64 -6.50 -12.34 -1.88
C LYS A 64 -7.64 -11.84 -2.79
N ALA A 65 -8.43 -10.87 -2.34
CA ALA A 65 -9.48 -10.26 -3.16
C ALA A 65 -8.93 -9.22 -4.15
N CYS A 66 -7.64 -8.84 -4.04
CA CYS A 66 -7.01 -7.94 -4.99
C CYS A 66 -6.82 -8.63 -6.34
N ASN A 67 -7.43 -8.08 -7.40
CA ASN A 67 -7.24 -8.51 -8.79
C ASN A 67 -6.30 -7.59 -9.58
N MET A 68 -5.48 -6.78 -8.88
CA MET A 68 -4.62 -5.75 -9.49
C MET A 68 -5.34 -4.74 -10.40
N CYS A 69 -6.67 -4.61 -10.28
CA CYS A 69 -7.48 -3.77 -11.15
C CYS A 69 -7.21 -4.03 -12.65
N GLU A 70 -7.06 -5.30 -13.03
CA GLU A 70 -6.67 -5.73 -14.39
C GLU A 70 -7.44 -5.01 -15.51
N ASP A 71 -8.75 -4.87 -15.35
CA ASP A 71 -9.63 -4.29 -16.37
C ASP A 71 -9.48 -2.76 -16.48
N ARG A 72 -9.08 -2.08 -15.39
CA ARG A 72 -8.73 -0.65 -15.40
C ARG A 72 -7.40 -0.43 -16.09
N VAL A 73 -6.43 -1.26 -15.73
CA VAL A 73 -5.08 -1.18 -16.27
C VAL A 73 -5.08 -1.45 -17.77
N ALA A 74 -5.90 -2.40 -18.24
CA ALA A 74 -6.12 -2.66 -19.67
C ALA A 74 -6.67 -1.43 -20.42
N LYS A 75 -7.37 -0.53 -19.73
CA LYS A 75 -7.89 0.75 -20.27
C LYS A 75 -6.93 1.93 -20.06
N GLY A 76 -5.69 1.68 -19.65
CA GLY A 76 -4.67 2.72 -19.38
C GLY A 76 -4.93 3.52 -18.10
N LYS A 77 -5.80 3.05 -17.20
CA LYS A 77 -6.10 3.72 -15.92
C LYS A 77 -5.29 3.11 -14.79
N PHE A 78 -5.03 3.89 -13.74
CA PHE A 78 -4.41 3.39 -12.53
C PHE A 78 -5.36 2.48 -11.73
N PRO A 79 -4.81 1.51 -10.96
CA PRO A 79 -5.56 0.80 -9.93
C PRO A 79 -6.22 1.77 -8.95
N MET A 80 -7.36 1.37 -8.38
CA MET A 80 -8.16 2.27 -7.54
C MET A 80 -7.41 2.76 -6.31
N CYS A 81 -6.65 1.87 -5.65
CA CYS A 81 -5.85 2.23 -4.49
C CYS A 81 -4.75 3.25 -4.83
N VAL A 82 -4.11 3.12 -6.00
CA VAL A 82 -3.07 4.05 -6.47
C VAL A 82 -3.69 5.40 -6.85
N GLN A 83 -4.77 5.39 -7.61
CA GLN A 83 -5.45 6.63 -8.04
C GLN A 83 -6.00 7.45 -6.87
N HIS A 84 -6.48 6.78 -5.82
CA HIS A 84 -7.15 7.44 -4.68
C HIS A 84 -6.26 7.60 -3.44
N CYS A 85 -4.96 7.27 -3.54
CA CYS A 85 -4.01 7.56 -2.48
C CYS A 85 -3.92 9.07 -2.30
N GLN A 86 -4.44 9.62 -1.19
CA GLN A 86 -4.43 11.07 -0.96
C GLN A 86 -3.03 11.64 -0.71
N ALA A 87 -2.13 10.80 -0.19
CA ALA A 87 -0.74 11.17 0.06
C ALA A 87 0.17 11.01 -1.17
N TRP A 88 -0.36 10.50 -2.29
CA TRP A 88 0.40 10.27 -3.53
C TRP A 88 1.66 9.42 -3.34
N CYS A 89 1.61 8.47 -2.40
CA CYS A 89 2.74 7.62 -2.02
C CYS A 89 2.68 6.19 -2.59
N MET A 90 1.69 5.90 -3.46
CA MET A 90 1.51 4.59 -4.09
C MET A 90 1.80 4.65 -5.59
N TYR A 91 2.42 3.61 -6.13
CA TYR A 91 2.81 3.51 -7.54
C TYR A 91 2.46 2.12 -8.09
N TYR A 92 2.02 2.05 -9.34
CA TYR A 92 1.75 0.80 -10.05
C TYR A 92 2.64 0.69 -11.27
N GLY A 93 3.19 -0.50 -11.54
CA GLY A 93 4.08 -0.72 -12.68
C GLY A 93 4.71 -2.10 -12.71
N GLU A 94 5.68 -2.28 -13.62
CA GLU A 94 6.57 -3.44 -13.56
C GLU A 94 7.43 -3.35 -12.30
N VAL A 95 7.60 -4.47 -11.61
CA VAL A 95 8.40 -4.56 -10.38
C VAL A 95 9.82 -4.02 -10.59
N GLU A 96 10.45 -4.35 -11.71
CA GLU A 96 11.81 -3.91 -12.06
C GLU A 96 11.93 -2.38 -12.18
N ASP A 97 10.87 -1.70 -12.59
CA ASP A 97 10.85 -0.24 -12.66
C ASP A 97 10.47 0.40 -11.33
N LEU A 98 9.61 -0.25 -10.56
CA LEU A 98 9.21 0.21 -9.24
C LEU A 98 10.38 0.21 -8.26
N VAL A 99 11.19 -0.85 -8.23
CA VAL A 99 12.33 -0.95 -7.30
C VAL A 99 13.36 0.18 -7.49
N LYS A 100 13.47 0.74 -8.70
CA LYS A 100 14.36 1.89 -8.99
C LYS A 100 13.95 3.16 -8.24
N LYS A 101 12.72 3.25 -7.72
CA LYS A 101 12.23 4.39 -6.93
C LYS A 101 12.64 4.34 -5.47
N ILE A 102 13.07 3.18 -4.97
CA ILE A 102 13.44 3.00 -3.57
C ILE A 102 14.74 3.78 -3.32
N ASP A 103 14.65 4.80 -2.46
CA ASP A 103 15.73 5.78 -2.24
C ASP A 103 16.65 5.44 -1.06
N GLY A 104 16.28 4.44 -0.24
CA GLY A 104 16.98 4.09 0.99
C GLY A 104 16.89 5.15 2.10
N LYS A 105 16.12 6.23 1.90
CA LYS A 105 15.92 7.32 2.86
C LYS A 105 14.58 7.22 3.58
N THR A 106 13.59 6.71 2.87
CA THR A 106 12.24 6.49 3.39
C THR A 106 11.91 5.00 3.42
N ARG A 107 10.80 4.64 4.06
CA ARG A 107 10.40 3.25 4.23
C ARG A 107 9.39 2.84 3.15
N TRP A 108 9.70 1.73 2.47
CA TRP A 108 8.96 1.28 1.29
C TRP A 108 8.46 -0.16 1.45
N ALA A 109 7.30 -0.45 0.87
CA ALA A 109 6.75 -1.80 0.74
C ALA A 109 6.41 -2.07 -0.73
N LEU A 110 6.98 -3.14 -1.29
CA LEU A 110 6.59 -3.65 -2.59
C LEU A 110 5.59 -4.78 -2.40
N LEU A 111 4.40 -4.61 -2.98
CA LEU A 111 3.29 -5.54 -2.84
C LEU A 111 3.01 -6.20 -4.20
N THR A 112 2.99 -7.52 -4.20
CA THR A 112 2.58 -8.35 -5.33
C THR A 112 1.43 -9.25 -4.90
N THR A 113 0.66 -9.74 -5.87
CA THR A 113 -0.30 -10.82 -5.66
C THR A 113 0.37 -12.14 -6.01
N ALA A 114 0.01 -13.23 -5.32
CA ALA A 114 0.32 -14.55 -5.84
C ALA A 114 -0.37 -14.73 -7.20
N GLU A 115 0.23 -15.49 -8.11
CA GLU A 115 -0.47 -15.93 -9.32
C GLU A 115 -1.79 -16.58 -8.87
N GLN A 116 -2.89 -16.11 -9.44
CA GLN A 116 -4.22 -16.59 -9.10
C GLN A 116 -4.27 -18.10 -9.38
N ALA A 117 -4.49 -18.91 -8.35
CA ALA A 117 -4.88 -20.31 -8.51
C ALA A 117 -6.36 -20.38 -8.92
#